data_AF-A0A357IBG7-F1
#
_entry.id   AF-A0A357IBG7-F1
#
_cell.length_a   1.000
_cell.length_b   1.000
_cell.length_c   1.000
_cell.angle_alpha   90.00
_cell.angle_beta   90.00
_cell.angle_gamma   90.00
#
_symmetry.space_group_name_H-M   'P 1'
#
loop_
_entity.id
_entity.type
_entity.pdbx_description
1 polymer ?
#
loop_
_entity_poly.entity_id
_entity_poly.type
_entity_poly.pdbx_seq_one_letter_code
_entity_poly.pdbx_strand_id
1 'polypeptide(L)' 'QYLAESIRMHPDQETLKEIMQDVGFERCSFHNLSGGIVALHKGFKL' A
#
# COMPACT_ATOMS: atom_id res chain seq x y z
N GLN A 1 14.94 15.26 -8.13
CA GLN A 1 15.68 14.00 -7.87
C GLN A 1 15.01 13.10 -6.82
N TYR A 2 14.22 13.64 -5.88
CA TYR A 2 13.54 12.88 -4.82
C TYR A 2 12.50 11.84 -5.29
N LEU A 3 11.78 12.10 -6.39
CA LEU A 3 10.64 11.25 -6.82
C LEU A 3 11.04 9.80 -7.16
N ALA A 4 12.10 9.62 -7.96
CA ALA A 4 12.52 8.28 -8.37
C ALA A 4 13.06 7.45 -7.19
N GLU A 5 13.65 8.13 -6.20
CA GLU A 5 14.09 7.50 -4.97
C GLU A 5 12.90 7.12 -4.08
N SER A 6 11.95 8.03 -3.87
CA SER A 6 10.76 7.75 -3.06
C SER A 6 9.90 6.62 -3.64
N ILE A 7 9.81 6.49 -4.97
CA ILE A 7 9.10 5.38 -5.62
C ILE A 7 9.80 4.04 -5.34
N ARG A 8 11.13 3.98 -5.37
CA ARG A 8 11.89 2.75 -5.09
C ARG A 8 11.86 2.33 -3.62
N MET A 9 11.76 3.30 -2.72
CA MET A 9 11.68 3.06 -1.28
C MET A 9 10.26 2.71 -0.82
N HIS A 10 9.25 2.96 -1.65
CA HIS A 10 7.86 2.65 -1.30
C HIS A 10 7.67 1.13 -1.26
N PRO A 11 7.02 0.57 -0.22
CA PRO A 11 6.70 -0.85 -0.17
C PRO A 11 5.81 -1.26 -1.35
N ASP A 12 5.92 -2.52 -1.77
CA ASP A 12 4.96 -3.08 -2.71
C ASP A 12 3.56 -3.23 -2.08
N GLN A 13 2.56 -3.58 -2.91
CA GLN A 13 1.17 -3.55 -2.47
C GLN A 13 0.88 -4.56 -1.36
N GLU A 14 1.50 -5.74 -1.39
CA GLU A 14 1.31 -6.78 -0.38
C GLU A 14 2.00 -6.38 0.93
N THR A 15 3.24 -5.92 0.86
CA THR A 15 4.01 -5.42 2.02
C THR A 15 3.27 -4.30 2.72
N LEU A 16 2.73 -3.32 1.97
CA LEU A 16 1.96 -2.23 2.60
C LEU A 16 0.65 -2.73 3.23
N LYS A 17 -0.01 -3.72 2.63
CA LYS A 17 -1.21 -4.34 3.20
C LYS A 17 -0.90 -5.04 4.52
N GLU A 18 0.22 -5.75 4.61
CA GLU A 18 0.70 -6.39 5.84
C GLU A 18 1.02 -5.34 6.91
N ILE A 19 1.74 -4.27 6.56
CA ILE A 19 1.99 -3.14 7.48
C ILE A 19 0.67 -2.57 8.02
N MET A 20 -0.36 -2.41 7.17
CA MET A 20 -1.67 -1.95 7.63
C MET A 20 -2.30 -2.92 8.64
N GLN A 21 -2.18 -4.23 8.41
CA GLN A 21 -2.68 -5.25 9.33
C GLN A 21 -1.92 -5.23 10.66
N ASP A 22 -0.60 -5.12 10.62
CA ASP A 22 0.27 -5.08 11.79
C ASP A 22 -0.01 -3.87 12.69
N VAL A 23 -0.41 -2.72 12.10
CA VAL A 23 -0.79 -1.53 12.87
C VAL A 23 -2.28 -1.52 13.29
N GLY A 24 -2.97 -2.64 13.12
CA GLY A 24 -4.32 -2.88 13.67
C GLY A 24 -5.48 -2.50 12.75
N PHE A 25 -5.26 -2.31 11.44
CA PHE A 25 -6.37 -2.27 10.50
C PHE A 25 -6.82 -3.68 10.14
N GLU A 26 -8.13 -3.88 10.08
CA GLU A 26 -8.75 -5.12 9.66
C GLU A 26 -9.34 -5.01 8.25
N ARG A 27 -9.60 -6.18 7.64
CA ARG A 27 -10.17 -6.31 6.28
C ARG A 27 -9.38 -5.50 5.24
N CYS A 28 -8.07 -5.45 5.41
CA CYS A 28 -7.14 -4.76 4.53
C CYS A 28 -7.14 -5.37 3.12
N SER A 29 -7.28 -4.53 2.11
CA SER A 29 -7.21 -4.90 0.70
C SER A 29 -6.70 -3.73 -0.13
N PHE A 30 -6.21 -4.01 -1.33
CA PHE A 30 -5.80 -2.98 -2.28
C PHE A 30 -6.38 -3.25 -3.66
N HIS A 31 -6.46 -2.20 -4.47
CA HIS A 31 -6.83 -2.28 -5.87
C HIS A 31 -5.81 -1.54 -6.73
N ASN A 32 -5.24 -2.24 -7.70
CA ASN A 32 -4.28 -1.68 -8.65
C ASN A 32 -4.99 -0.80 -9.68
N LEU A 33 -4.42 0.37 -9.92
CA LEU A 33 -4.85 1.33 -10.93
C LEU A 33 -3.74 1.49 -11.97
N SER A 34 -4.10 1.87 -13.19
CA SER A 34 -3.15 2.13 -14.28
C SER A 34 -2.15 0.98 -14.49
N GLY A 35 -2.62 -0.28 -14.41
CA GLY A 35 -1.77 -1.46 -14.58
C GLY A 35 -0.79 -1.74 -13.43
N GLY A 36 -1.01 -1.15 -12.24
CA GLY A 36 -0.16 -1.35 -11.06
C GLY A 36 0.87 -0.25 -10.82
N ILE A 37 0.86 0.83 -11.61
CA ILE A 37 1.71 2.01 -11.36
C ILE A 37 1.33 2.66 -10.03
N VAL A 38 0.04 2.67 -9.68
CA VAL A 38 -0.46 3.12 -8.38
C VAL A 38 -1.52 2.16 -7.86
N ALA A 39 -1.77 2.17 -6.54
CA ALA A 39 -2.80 1.36 -5.92
C ALA A 39 -3.58 2.17 -4.87
N LEU A 40 -4.85 1.79 -4.67
CA LEU A 40 -5.67 2.29 -3.57
C LEU A 40 -5.78 1.21 -2.50
N HIS A 41 -5.23 1.47 -1.32
CA HIS A 41 -5.36 0.59 -0.15
C HIS A 41 -6.53 1.03 0.75
N LYS A 42 -7.28 0.06 1.27
CA LYS A 42 -8.40 0.27 2.19
C LYS A 42 -8.33 -0.71 3.35
N GLY A 43 -8.72 -0.27 4.53
CA GLY A 43 -8.83 -1.06 5.75
C GLY A 43 -9.75 -0.37 6.76
N PHE A 44 -10.24 -1.11 7.75
CA PHE A 44 -11.15 -0.60 8.78
C PHE A 44 -10.49 -0.73 10.15
N LYS A 45 -10.58 0.33 10.97
CA LYS A 45 -10.20 0.25 12.38
C LYS A 45 -11.45 -0.06 13.19
N LEU A 46 -11.46 -1.21 13.85
CA LEU A 46 -12.53 -1.61 14.78
C LEU A 46 -12.24 -1.10 16.20
#